data_AF-H3NP46-F1
#
_entry.id   AF-H3NP46-F1
#
_cell.length_a   1.000
_cell.length_b   1.000
_cell.length_c   1.000
_cell.angle_alpha   90.00
_cell.angle_beta   90.00
_cell.angle_gamma   90.00
#
_symmetry.space_group_name_H-M   'P 1'
#
loop_
_entity.id
_entity.type
_entity.pdbx_description
1 polymer ?
#
loop_
_entity_poly.entity_id
_entity_poly.type
_entity_poly.pdbx_seq_one_letter_code
_entity_poly.pdbx_strand_id
1 'polypeptide(L)'
;MKLSKKNISGYCVGQLCYSKQGRDKDKVYIVYEIVDEDYILVVNGDDRKISNPKKKNKKHLQKMNHIIEDFDKMKSEDEINDLIVKRYIKEKTQEENLIDVK
;
A
#
# COMPACT_ATOMS: atom_id res chain seq x y z
N MET A 1 21.39 -14.85 -3.92
CA MET A 1 21.32 -13.58 -3.16
C MET A 1 19.94 -13.50 -2.50
N LYS A 2 19.85 -13.67 -1.18
CA LYS A 2 18.60 -13.44 -0.46
C LYS A 2 18.50 -11.94 -0.22
N LEU A 3 17.68 -11.24 -0.99
CA LEU A 3 17.30 -9.87 -0.67
C LEU A 3 16.65 -9.92 0.72
N SER A 4 17.36 -9.36 1.69
CA SER A 4 16.85 -9.09 3.03
C SER A 4 15.56 -8.31 2.89
N LYS A 5 14.40 -8.99 3.02
CA LYS A 5 13.11 -8.35 3.19
C LYS A 5 13.22 -7.55 4.49
N LYS A 6 13.49 -6.24 4.39
CA LYS A 6 13.61 -5.32 5.51
C LYS A 6 12.26 -5.24 6.24
N ASN A 7 12.02 -6.16 7.16
CA ASN A 7 10.90 -6.16 8.10
C ASN A 7 11.15 -5.15 9.25
N ILE A 8 11.59 -3.93 8.93
CA ILE A 8 11.97 -2.92 9.93
C ILE A 8 10.72 -2.35 10.64
N SER A 9 9.59 -2.29 9.94
CA SER A 9 8.36 -1.63 10.44
C SER A 9 7.15 -2.58 10.54
N GLY A 10 7.36 -3.88 10.26
CA GLY A 10 6.31 -4.87 10.10
C GLY A 10 5.43 -4.69 8.86
N TYR A 11 5.61 -3.61 8.09
CA TYR A 11 5.01 -3.45 6.76
C TYR A 11 6.03 -3.90 5.70
N CYS A 12 5.52 -4.39 4.57
CA CYS A 12 6.31 -4.71 3.38
C CYS A 12 5.96 -3.74 2.27
N VAL A 13 6.88 -3.49 1.34
CA VAL A 13 6.54 -2.82 0.07
C VAL A 13 5.51 -3.66 -0.68
N GLY A 14 4.54 -3.02 -1.35
CA GLY A 14 3.41 -3.67 -2.02
C GLY A 14 2.28 -4.11 -1.08
N GLN A 15 2.42 -3.95 0.24
CA GLN A 15 1.38 -4.28 1.22
C GLN A 15 0.19 -3.34 1.11
N LEU A 16 -1.03 -3.87 1.13
CA LEU A 16 -2.24 -3.07 1.27
C LEU A 16 -2.48 -2.71 2.73
N CYS A 17 -2.96 -1.49 2.95
CA CYS A 17 -3.29 -0.98 4.26
C CYS A 17 -4.40 0.07 4.19
N TYR A 18 -5.17 0.20 5.26
CA TYR A 18 -6.16 1.26 5.39
C TYR A 18 -5.78 2.27 6.47
N SER A 19 -6.29 3.48 6.30
CA SER A 19 -6.13 4.57 7.26
C SER A 19 -7.11 4.43 8.42
N LYS A 20 -6.61 4.16 9.63
CA LYS A 20 -7.46 4.11 10.85
C LYS A 20 -7.94 5.48 11.32
N GLN A 21 -7.17 6.53 11.02
CA GLN A 21 -7.44 7.89 11.54
C GLN A 21 -6.87 9.00 10.66
N GLY A 22 -7.25 10.24 10.97
CA GLY A 22 -6.82 11.46 10.28
C GLY A 22 -7.71 11.81 9.08
N ARG A 23 -7.26 12.79 8.27
CA ARG A 23 -8.02 13.30 7.11
C ARG A 23 -8.41 12.22 6.09
N ASP A 24 -7.60 11.16 6.01
CA ASP A 24 -7.75 10.08 5.04
C ASP A 24 -8.40 8.82 5.66
N LYS A 25 -9.07 8.93 6.80
CA LYS A 25 -9.73 7.80 7.47
C LYS A 25 -10.53 6.96 6.45
N ASP A 26 -10.45 5.64 6.59
CA ASP A 26 -11.14 4.63 5.77
C ASP A 26 -10.66 4.54 4.31
N LYS A 27 -9.67 5.33 3.90
CA LYS A 27 -8.99 5.15 2.60
C LYS A 27 -7.98 4.01 2.64
N VAL A 28 -7.97 3.23 1.57
CA VAL A 28 -7.01 2.15 1.31
C VAL A 28 -5.83 2.66 0.48
N TYR A 29 -4.64 2.15 0.79
CA TYR A 29 -3.39 2.46 0.12
C TYR A 29 -2.53 1.22 -0.06
N ILE A 30 -1.59 1.33 -0.99
CA ILE A 30 -0.45 0.43 -1.14
C ILE A 30 0.78 1.09 -0.52
N VAL A 31 1.56 0.32 0.25
CA VAL A 31 2.87 0.74 0.74
C VAL A 31 3.84 0.82 -0.44
N TYR A 32 4.23 2.03 -0.79
CA TYR A 32 5.13 2.31 -1.90
C TYR A 32 6.60 2.18 -1.50
N GLU A 33 6.94 2.58 -0.28
CA GLU A 33 8.30 2.56 0.23
C GLU A 33 8.33 2.63 1.76
N ILE A 34 9.34 2.04 2.38
CA ILE A 34 9.59 2.14 3.83
C ILE A 34 10.68 3.19 4.03
N VAL A 35 10.35 4.31 4.67
CA VAL A 35 11.28 5.44 4.86
C VAL A 35 12.16 5.19 6.07
N ASP A 36 11.53 4.85 7.20
CA ASP A 36 12.19 4.59 8.47
C ASP A 36 11.32 3.64 9.32
N GLU A 37 11.63 3.52 10.62
CA GLU A 37 10.89 2.65 11.53
C GLU A 37 9.42 3.05 11.68
N ASP A 38 9.10 4.34 11.67
CA ASP A 38 7.78 4.88 12.00
C ASP A 38 7.00 5.38 10.79
N TYR A 39 7.68 5.76 9.71
CA TYR A 39 7.11 6.38 8.53
C TYR A 39 7.28 5.53 7.28
N ILE A 40 6.22 5.49 6.49
CA ILE A 40 6.18 4.84 5.18
C ILE A 40 5.57 5.79 4.15
N LEU A 41 5.88 5.54 2.88
CA LEU A 41 5.23 6.18 1.75
C LEU A 41 4.07 5.31 1.26
N VAL A 42 2.92 5.94 1.03
CA VAL A 42 1.73 5.24 0.56
C VAL A 42 1.12 5.92 -0.68
N VAL A 43 0.57 5.09 -1.57
CA VAL A 43 -0.08 5.53 -2.82
C VAL A 43 -1.43 4.84 -2.99
N ASN A 44 -2.36 5.49 -3.68
CA ASN A 44 -3.64 4.89 -4.07
C ASN A 44 -4.01 5.14 -5.54
N GLY A 45 -3.17 5.86 -6.29
CA GLY A 45 -3.40 6.11 -7.71
C GLY A 45 -4.54 7.09 -8.00
N ASP A 46 -5.06 7.77 -6.97
CA ASP A 46 -6.11 8.79 -7.10
C ASP A 46 -5.62 10.14 -6.59
N ASP A 47 -5.88 10.46 -5.32
CA ASP A 47 -5.36 11.67 -4.67
C ASP A 47 -3.89 11.53 -4.25
N ARG A 48 -3.38 10.29 -4.11
CA ARG A 48 -1.97 9.97 -3.81
C ARG A 48 -1.37 9.15 -4.95
N LYS A 49 -0.79 9.88 -5.90
CA LYS A 49 -0.11 9.36 -7.08
C LYS A 49 1.29 8.84 -6.75
N ILE A 50 1.85 8.02 -7.64
CA ILE A 50 3.24 7.55 -7.58
C ILE A 50 4.23 8.71 -7.59
N SER A 51 3.93 9.79 -8.32
CA SER A 51 4.75 11.00 -8.36
C SER A 51 4.64 11.87 -7.10
N ASN A 52 3.61 11.68 -6.28
CA ASN A 52 3.41 12.43 -5.04
C ASN A 52 2.88 11.50 -3.92
N PRO A 53 3.71 10.55 -3.47
CA PRO A 53 3.33 9.59 -2.46
C PRO A 53 3.15 10.27 -1.11
N LYS A 54 2.22 9.76 -0.30
CA LYS A 54 1.95 10.34 1.02
C LYS A 54 2.88 9.74 2.06
N LYS A 55 3.64 10.59 2.77
CA LYS A 55 4.31 10.18 4.01
C LYS A 55 3.27 9.95 5.11
N LYS A 56 3.26 8.75 5.69
CA LYS A 56 2.28 8.34 6.70
C LYS A 56 2.95 7.63 7.86
N ASN A 57 2.50 7.93 9.07
CA ASN A 57 2.96 7.23 10.27
C ASN A 57 2.24 5.87 10.38
N LYS A 58 3.02 4.80 10.57
CA LYS A 58 2.54 3.41 10.67
C LYS A 58 1.45 3.22 11.72
N LYS A 59 1.47 4.00 12.81
CA LYS A 59 0.50 3.88 13.91
C LYS A 59 -0.92 4.21 13.46
N HIS A 60 -1.07 5.03 12.42
CA HIS A 60 -2.34 5.41 11.81
C HIS A 60 -2.80 4.44 10.71
N LEU A 61 -2.01 3.39 10.44
CA LEU A 61 -2.31 2.40 9.42
C LEU A 61 -2.71 1.07 10.05
N GLN A 62 -3.51 0.32 9.31
CA GLN A 62 -3.78 -1.08 9.57
C GLN A 62 -3.50 -1.88 8.31
N LYS A 63 -2.81 -3.01 8.47
CA LYS A 63 -2.50 -3.94 7.38
C LYS A 63 -3.76 -4.67 6.93
N MET A 64 -3.82 -4.93 5.63
CA MET A 64 -4.76 -5.87 5.02
C MET A 64 -4.02 -7.16 4.69
N ASN A 65 -4.71 -8.27 4.47
CA ASN A 65 -4.06 -9.55 4.16
C ASN A 65 -3.73 -9.70 2.67
N HIS A 66 -3.26 -8.61 2.04
CA HIS A 66 -2.94 -8.55 0.62
C HIS A 66 -1.61 -7.84 0.39
N ILE A 67 -0.69 -8.50 -0.31
CA ILE A 67 0.63 -7.97 -0.67
C ILE A 67 0.85 -8.23 -2.16
N ILE A 68 1.31 -7.22 -2.89
CA ILE A 68 1.85 -7.39 -4.24
C ILE A 68 3.32 -7.78 -4.11
N GLU A 69 3.64 -9.05 -4.31
CA GLU A 69 4.98 -9.59 -4.00
C GLU A 69 6.09 -8.96 -4.85
N ASP A 70 5.81 -8.70 -6.14
CA ASP A 70 6.78 -8.16 -7.10
C ASP A 70 6.70 -6.64 -7.27
N PHE A 71 6.08 -5.92 -6.32
CA PHE A 71 5.82 -4.48 -6.46
C PHE A 71 7.08 -3.65 -6.75
N ASP A 72 8.20 -3.94 -6.07
CA ASP A 72 9.47 -3.25 -6.31
C ASP A 72 10.02 -3.50 -7.71
N LYS A 73 9.87 -4.73 -8.23
CA LYS A 73 10.28 -5.09 -9.58
C LYS A 73 9.43 -4.33 -10.61
N MET A 74 8.11 -4.40 -10.48
CA MET A 74 7.19 -3.71 -11.37
C MET A 74 7.40 -2.18 -11.36
N LYS A 75 7.76 -1.60 -10.19
CA LYS A 75 8.17 -0.19 -10.08
C LYS A 75 9.46 0.09 -10.84
N SER A 76 10.46 -0.79 -10.76
CA SER A 76 11.74 -0.62 -11.47
C SER A 76 11.64 -0.78 -12.98
N GLU A 77 10.65 -1.54 -13.45
CA GLU A 77 10.37 -1.79 -14.88
C GLU A 77 9.31 -0.81 -15.44
N ASP A 78 8.92 0.22 -14.68
CA ASP A 78 7.88 1.20 -15.02
C ASP A 78 6.51 0.57 -15.39
N GLU A 79 6.24 -0.64 -14.91
CA GLU A 79 4.99 -1.38 -15.15
C GLU A 79 3.86 -0.94 -14.22
N ILE A 80 4.15 -0.16 -13.17
CA ILE A 80 3.13 0.38 -12.27
C ILE A 80 2.88 1.85 -12.58
N ASN A 81 1.60 2.16 -12.81
CA ASN A 81 1.09 3.53 -12.88
C ASN A 81 -0.11 3.73 -11.95
N ASP A 82 -0.54 4.98 -11.79
CA ASP A 82 -1.66 5.36 -10.94
C ASP A 82 -2.96 4.58 -11.27
N LEU A 83 -3.21 4.31 -12.55
CA LEU A 83 -4.40 3.59 -12.98
C LEU A 83 -4.37 2.12 -12.52
N ILE A 84 -3.22 1.46 -12.61
CA ILE A 84 -3.02 0.08 -12.16
C ILE A 84 -3.19 -0.01 -10.64
N VAL A 85 -2.56 0.89 -9.88
CA VAL A 85 -2.71 0.98 -8.42
C VAL A 85 -4.19 1.14 -8.04
N LYS A 86 -4.90 2.07 -8.69
CA LYS A 86 -6.31 2.36 -8.41
C LYS A 86 -7.20 1.16 -8.71
N ARG A 87 -6.96 0.44 -9.81
CA ARG A 87 -7.69 -0.78 -10.18
C ARG A 87 -7.45 -1.89 -9.15
N TYR A 88 -6.19 -2.14 -8.81
CA TYR A 88 -5.83 -3.19 -7.85
C TYR A 88 -6.49 -2.97 -6.49
N ILE A 89 -6.42 -1.74 -5.95
CA ILE A 89 -7.07 -1.40 -4.68
C ILE A 89 -8.58 -1.63 -4.77
N LYS A 90 -9.23 -1.18 -5.86
CA LYS A 90 -10.66 -1.37 -6.05
C LYS A 90 -11.02 -2.86 -6.07
N GLU A 91 -10.30 -3.68 -6.82
CA GLU A 91 -10.53 -5.12 -6.91
C GLU A 91 -10.43 -5.78 -5.54
N LYS A 92 -9.34 -5.52 -4.79
CA LYS A 92 -9.12 -6.14 -3.48
C LYS A 92 -10.09 -5.66 -2.40
N THR A 93 -10.48 -4.39 -2.41
CA THR A 93 -11.50 -3.90 -1.48
C THR A 93 -12.89 -4.50 -1.78
N GLN A 94 -13.23 -4.79 -3.04
CA GLN A 94 -14.47 -5.50 -3.36
C GLN A 94 -14.43 -6.95 -2.89
N GLU A 95 -13.30 -7.65 -3.07
CA GLU A 95 -13.11 -9.02 -2.59
C GLU A 95 -13.31 -9.13 -1.07
N GLU A 96 -12.74 -8.23 -0.27
CA GLU A 96 -12.93 -8.24 1.19
C GLU A 96 -14.39 -7.97 1.58
N ASN A 97 -15.06 -6.99 0.97
CA ASN A 97 -16.47 -6.70 1.27
C ASN A 97 -17.43 -7.84 0.89
N LEU A 98 -17.07 -8.70 -0.07
CA LEU A 98 -17.87 -9.86 -0.45
C LEU A 98 -17.76 -11.02 0.56
N ILE A 99 -16.73 -11.01 1.42
CA ILE A 99 -16.52 -12.02 2.46
C ILE A 99 -17.33 -11.68 3.71
N ASP A 100 -17.51 -10.41 4.05
CA ASP A 100 -18.28 -9.97 5.22
C ASP A 100 -19.82 -10.05 5.06
N VAL A 101 -20.31 -10.32 3.84
CA VAL A 101 -21.75 -10.44 3.54
C VAL A 101 -22.21 -11.91 3.44
N LYS A 102 -21.30 -12.87 3.56
CA LYS A 102 -21.59 -14.31 3.53
C LYS A 102 -21.48 -14.94 4.92
#